data_AF-A0A317JM31-F1
#
_entry.id   AF-A0A317JM31-F1
#
_cell.length_a   1.000
_cell.length_b   1.000
_cell.length_c   1.000
_cell.angle_alpha   90.00
_cell.angle_beta   90.00
_cell.angle_gamma   90.00
#
_symmetry.space_group_name_H-M   'P 1'
#
loop_
_entity.id
_entity.type
_entity.pdbx_description
1 polymer ?
#
loop_
_entity_poly.entity_id
_entity_poly.type
_entity_poly.pdbx_seq_one_letter_code
_entity_poly.pdbx_strand_id
1 'polypeptide(L)'
;MGISSLIRKISQCGRAWAAKPPRVWQSRHVCLWAMLALLLVDCSNIFAPLSNKNTDDALYEDAKKAIDRKDYDTALADFAKLSPARLADRTVADDYAGALAGKCGMDFATMYDVISTTNFGGAPFFKILMNLFTGVPVAPTFCTQAEAQMKANWAINPATTGEQLFMVLLSMSKIGAYLRNKADHDGTGNLGDGSTDATFTSCGNVNDTSHLTDAEVAEVVTGFSLLLLNIGSFAGSLGLSSTVTNMNALCNLLPAGSCATTDATTVSATMITDFRDLLATTTGQSQAPVGIGTCVDPTPILLCCP
;
A
#
# COMPACT_ATOMS: atom_id res chain seq x y z
N MET A 1 -2.60 41.63 21.08
CA MET A 1 -3.30 42.91 20.75
C MET A 1 -4.71 42.55 20.30
N GLY A 2 -5.72 42.96 21.07
CA GLY A 2 -7.07 42.39 21.02
C GLY A 2 -7.95 42.89 19.86
N ILE A 3 -8.78 41.98 19.35
CA ILE A 3 -9.81 42.15 18.30
C ILE A 3 -10.75 43.34 18.59
N SER A 4 -10.93 43.74 19.85
CA SER A 4 -11.77 44.90 20.21
C SER A 4 -11.19 46.25 19.76
N SER A 5 -9.88 46.35 19.52
CA SER A 5 -9.21 47.55 19.00
C SER A 5 -9.54 47.78 17.51
N LEU A 6 -9.63 46.68 16.74
CA LEU A 6 -9.90 46.73 15.31
C LEU A 6 -11.36 47.07 15.01
N ILE A 7 -12.30 46.52 15.80
CA ILE A 7 -13.75 46.79 15.66
C ILE A 7 -14.08 48.26 16.02
N ARG A 8 -13.37 48.87 16.98
CA ARG A 8 -13.56 50.30 17.31
C ARG A 8 -13.09 51.24 16.20
N LYS A 9 -12.08 50.89 15.41
CA LYS A 9 -11.63 51.73 14.28
C LYS A 9 -12.59 51.63 13.08
N ILE A 10 -13.21 50.47 12.85
CA ILE A 10 -14.17 50.28 11.76
C ILE A 10 -15.48 51.05 12.05
N SER A 11 -15.94 51.12 13.30
CA SER A 11 -17.17 51.85 13.63
C SER A 11 -17.04 53.39 13.61
N GLN A 12 -15.81 53.92 13.66
CA GLN A 12 -15.57 55.37 13.55
C GLN A 12 -15.57 55.87 12.10
N CYS A 13 -15.45 55.00 11.09
CA CYS A 13 -15.64 55.37 9.68
C CYS A 13 -17.14 55.52 9.29
N GLY A 14 -18.07 55.03 10.11
CA GLY A 14 -19.51 55.02 9.78
C GLY A 14 -20.30 56.27 10.16
N ARG A 15 -19.71 57.25 10.88
CA ARG A 15 -20.44 58.40 11.45
C ARG A 15 -19.90 59.77 11.01
N ALA A 16 -19.65 59.92 9.72
CA ALA A 16 -19.38 61.22 9.11
C ALA A 16 -20.08 61.37 7.75
N TRP A 17 -21.38 61.04 7.69
CA TRP A 17 -22.21 61.23 6.49
C TRP A 17 -23.52 61.93 6.85
N ALA A 18 -23.43 63.22 7.18
CA ALA A 18 -24.58 64.13 7.17
C ALA A 18 -24.11 65.59 7.14
N ALA A 19 -23.62 66.05 5.99
CA ALA A 19 -23.89 67.39 5.43
C ALA A 19 -22.95 67.72 4.25
N LYS A 20 -23.57 68.14 3.13
CA LYS A 20 -23.02 68.74 1.89
C LYS A 20 -22.78 67.80 0.68
N PRO A 21 -23.46 68.03 -0.47
CA PRO A 21 -23.03 67.59 -1.80
C PRO A 21 -22.30 68.72 -2.55
N PRO A 22 -21.68 68.50 -3.74
CA PRO A 22 -21.33 67.25 -4.41
C PRO A 22 -19.85 67.19 -4.88
N ARG A 23 -19.17 66.05 -4.66
CA ARG A 23 -18.13 65.52 -5.58
C ARG A 23 -18.20 63.99 -5.56
N VAL A 24 -19.23 63.47 -6.23
CA VAL A 24 -19.69 62.07 -6.12
C VAL A 24 -18.90 61.07 -6.98
N TRP A 25 -17.87 61.50 -7.71
CA TRP A 25 -17.20 60.62 -8.69
C TRP A 25 -15.89 59.97 -8.25
N GLN A 26 -15.26 60.38 -7.13
CA GLN A 26 -13.98 59.78 -6.71
C GLN A 26 -14.09 58.75 -5.58
N SER A 27 -15.14 58.81 -4.74
CA SER A 27 -15.24 57.90 -3.58
C SER A 27 -15.77 56.51 -3.91
N ARG A 28 -16.47 56.33 -5.05
CA ARG A 28 -17.01 55.01 -5.45
C ARG A 28 -15.95 54.11 -6.08
N HIS A 29 -14.91 54.69 -6.68
CA HIS A 29 -13.80 53.92 -7.26
C HIS A 29 -12.85 53.38 -6.19
N VAL A 30 -12.60 54.13 -5.10
CA VAL A 30 -11.68 53.70 -4.04
C VAL A 30 -12.18 52.44 -3.30
N CYS A 31 -13.48 52.33 -2.99
CA CYS A 31 -14.03 51.12 -2.38
C CYS A 31 -14.08 49.93 -3.36
N LEU A 32 -14.32 50.17 -4.65
CA LEU A 32 -14.32 49.11 -5.66
C LEU A 32 -12.91 48.56 -5.89
N TRP A 33 -11.88 49.42 -5.90
CA TRP A 33 -10.48 49.03 -5.98
C TRP A 33 -9.99 48.31 -4.71
N ALA A 34 -10.47 48.70 -3.52
CA ALA A 34 -10.13 48.02 -2.27
C ALA A 34 -10.74 46.60 -2.18
N MET A 35 -11.97 46.41 -2.67
CA MET A 35 -12.58 45.07 -2.75
C MET A 35 -11.95 44.21 -3.86
N LEU A 36 -11.59 44.80 -5.00
CA LEU A 36 -10.88 44.10 -6.07
C LEU A 36 -9.45 43.69 -5.65
N ALA A 37 -8.76 44.53 -4.86
CA ALA A 37 -7.46 44.20 -4.29
C ALA A 37 -7.53 43.09 -3.23
N LEU A 38 -8.65 42.98 -2.49
CA LEU A 38 -8.91 41.86 -1.57
C LEU A 38 -9.26 40.54 -2.28
N LEU A 39 -9.77 40.62 -3.52
CA LEU A 39 -10.05 39.45 -4.38
C LEU A 39 -8.82 39.00 -5.21
N LEU A 40 -7.78 39.84 -5.27
CA LEU A 40 -6.50 39.55 -5.96
C LEU A 40 -5.41 39.06 -5.00
N VAL A 41 -5.70 38.98 -3.69
CA VAL A 41 -4.85 38.21 -2.77
C VAL A 41 -5.19 36.76 -3.05
N ASP A 42 -4.25 36.04 -3.69
CA ASP A 42 -4.32 34.60 -3.94
C ASP A 42 -4.89 33.85 -2.71
N CYS A 43 -5.43 32.64 -2.91
CA CYS A 43 -5.91 31.73 -1.86
C CYS A 43 -4.85 31.31 -0.80
N SER A 44 -3.82 32.10 -0.60
CA SER A 44 -2.86 32.04 0.49
C SER A 44 -3.54 32.42 1.81
N ASN A 45 -3.73 31.40 2.66
CA ASN A 45 -4.22 31.57 4.02
C ASN A 45 -3.35 32.61 4.78
N ILE A 46 -3.94 33.77 5.14
CA ILE A 46 -3.26 34.84 5.89
C ILE A 46 -2.68 34.39 7.23
N PHE A 47 -3.15 33.26 7.77
CA PHE A 47 -2.65 32.64 8.99
C PHE A 47 -1.48 31.67 8.75
N ALA A 48 -1.08 31.40 7.51
CA ALA A 48 0.02 30.48 7.20
C ALA A 48 1.36 30.84 7.87
N PRO A 49 1.75 32.13 8.02
CA PRO A 49 2.96 32.49 8.76
C PRO A 49 2.85 32.30 10.28
N LEU A 50 1.63 32.16 10.81
CA LEU A 50 1.35 32.03 12.24
C LEU A 50 1.06 30.58 12.67
N SER A 51 0.85 29.66 11.71
CA SER A 51 0.62 28.25 12.01
C SER A 51 1.93 27.54 12.36
N ASN A 52 1.99 26.87 13.52
CA ASN A 52 3.10 25.97 13.82
C ASN A 52 2.92 24.67 13.02
N LYS A 53 3.80 24.43 12.05
CA LYS A 53 3.78 23.24 11.19
C LYS A 53 4.54 22.04 11.78
N ASN A 54 5.14 22.21 12.96
CA ASN A 54 5.96 21.19 13.61
C ASN A 54 5.22 20.48 14.75
N THR A 55 3.91 20.66 14.87
CA THR A 55 3.11 19.86 15.81
C THR A 55 2.81 18.50 15.21
N ASP A 56 2.64 17.48 16.05
CA ASP A 56 2.27 16.12 15.62
C ASP A 56 1.03 16.11 14.70
N ASP A 57 0.01 16.91 15.00
CA ASP A 57 -1.19 17.00 14.17
C ASP A 57 -0.94 17.68 12.81
N ALA A 58 -0.06 18.69 12.75
CA ALA A 58 0.27 19.33 11.49
C ALA A 58 1.08 18.39 10.59
N LEU A 59 2.05 17.69 11.18
CA LEU A 59 2.87 16.70 10.48
C LEU A 59 2.04 15.51 9.99
N TYR A 60 1.13 15.00 10.82
CA TYR A 60 0.25 13.89 10.43
C TYR A 60 -0.72 14.31 9.31
N GLU A 61 -1.30 15.50 9.38
CA GLU A 61 -2.13 16.03 8.30
C GLU A 61 -1.34 16.23 7.00
N ASP A 62 -0.10 16.70 7.07
CA ASP A 62 0.77 16.81 5.90
C ASP A 62 1.15 15.44 5.32
N ALA A 63 1.40 14.44 6.17
CA ALA A 63 1.60 13.05 5.76
C ALA A 63 0.38 12.50 5.02
N LYS A 64 -0.84 12.72 5.51
CA LYS A 64 -2.08 12.29 4.83
C LYS A 64 -2.24 12.93 3.46
N LYS A 65 -2.02 14.25 3.35
CA LYS A 65 -2.03 14.92 2.05
C LYS A 65 -0.98 14.36 1.09
N ALA A 66 0.16 13.90 1.61
CA ALA A 66 1.19 13.25 0.80
C ALA A 66 0.73 11.86 0.33
N ILE A 67 0.09 11.06 1.20
CA ILE A 67 -0.56 9.79 0.84
C ILE A 67 -1.60 10.01 -0.27
N ASP A 68 -2.47 11.01 -0.14
CA ASP A 68 -3.51 11.32 -1.14
C ASP A 68 -2.92 11.67 -2.52
N ARG A 69 -1.72 12.28 -2.54
CA ARG A 69 -0.96 12.56 -3.77
C ARG A 69 -0.11 11.38 -4.25
N LYS A 70 -0.14 10.24 -3.54
CA LYS A 70 0.75 9.08 -3.74
C LYS A 70 2.24 9.42 -3.61
N ASP A 71 2.56 10.48 -2.88
CA ASP A 71 3.94 10.88 -2.54
C ASP A 71 4.35 10.21 -1.23
N TYR A 72 4.59 8.90 -1.32
CA TYR A 72 4.87 8.07 -0.14
C TYR A 72 6.21 8.44 0.52
N ASP A 73 7.18 8.95 -0.22
CA ASP A 73 8.46 9.38 0.36
C ASP A 73 8.26 10.57 1.31
N THR A 74 7.49 11.58 0.88
CA THR A 74 7.14 12.71 1.75
C THR A 74 6.31 12.25 2.94
N ALA A 75 5.32 11.37 2.74
CA ALA A 75 4.50 10.84 3.83
C ALA A 75 5.34 10.15 4.91
N LEU A 76 6.25 9.25 4.50
CA LEU A 76 7.14 8.52 5.41
C LEU A 76 8.12 9.47 6.13
N ALA A 77 8.60 10.50 5.45
CA ALA A 77 9.45 11.52 6.06
C ALA A 77 8.71 12.34 7.14
N ASP A 78 7.41 12.56 6.98
CA ASP A 78 6.58 13.25 7.97
C ASP A 78 6.19 12.33 9.13
N PHE A 79 5.87 11.05 8.89
CA PHE A 79 5.70 10.06 9.97
C PHE A 79 6.95 9.95 10.85
N ALA A 80 8.15 9.96 10.25
CA ALA A 80 9.41 9.89 10.99
C ALA A 80 9.67 11.08 11.94
N LYS A 81 8.92 12.19 11.79
CA LYS A 81 9.03 13.38 12.65
C LYS A 81 8.02 13.37 13.80
N LEU A 82 7.02 12.49 13.77
CA LEU A 82 6.00 12.39 14.82
C LEU A 82 6.59 11.89 16.13
N SER A 83 6.00 12.31 17.24
CA SER A 83 6.36 11.77 18.54
C SER A 83 6.03 10.27 18.65
N PRO A 84 6.75 9.50 19.50
CA PRO A 84 6.44 8.09 19.73
C PRO A 84 5.00 7.85 20.21
N ALA A 85 4.45 8.78 21.00
CA ALA A 85 3.07 8.69 21.48
C ALA A 85 2.07 8.84 20.34
N ARG A 86 2.35 9.72 19.37
CA ARG A 86 1.49 9.88 18.18
C ARG A 86 1.60 8.69 17.24
N LEU A 87 2.80 8.14 17.02
CA LEU A 87 2.99 6.94 16.20
C LEU A 87 2.34 5.68 16.78
N ALA A 88 2.13 5.64 18.10
CA ALA A 88 1.41 4.57 18.77
C ALA A 88 -0.12 4.72 18.69
N ASP A 89 -0.64 5.86 18.23
CA ASP A 89 -2.06 6.01 17.94
C ASP A 89 -2.47 5.07 16.80
N ARG A 90 -3.55 4.32 17.01
CA ARG A 90 -4.00 3.27 16.10
C ARG A 90 -4.21 3.78 14.68
N THR A 91 -4.89 4.91 14.52
CA THR A 91 -5.19 5.46 13.20
C THR A 91 -3.93 5.98 12.50
N VAL A 92 -3.00 6.59 13.25
CA VAL A 92 -1.71 7.01 12.70
C VAL A 92 -0.88 5.80 12.27
N ALA A 93 -0.88 4.72 13.05
CA ALA A 93 -0.18 3.48 12.72
C ALA A 93 -0.74 2.81 11.46
N ASP A 94 -2.07 2.79 11.31
CA ASP A 94 -2.74 2.25 10.12
C ASP A 94 -2.40 3.07 8.86
N ASP A 95 -2.44 4.42 8.94
CA ASP A 95 -2.05 5.29 7.83
C ASP A 95 -0.56 5.17 7.48
N TYR A 96 0.30 4.97 8.50
CA TYR A 96 1.73 4.73 8.29
C TYR A 96 1.97 3.39 7.58
N ALA A 97 1.29 2.33 8.01
CA ALA A 97 1.32 1.05 7.30
C ALA A 97 0.80 1.19 5.86
N GLY A 98 -0.23 2.01 5.63
CA GLY A 98 -0.73 2.36 4.31
C GLY A 98 0.30 3.04 3.42
N ALA A 99 1.05 4.02 3.95
CA ALA A 99 2.13 4.67 3.21
C ALA A 99 3.27 3.71 2.85
N LEU A 100 3.66 2.82 3.77
CA LEU A 100 4.64 1.76 3.52
C LEU A 100 4.15 0.80 2.42
N ALA A 101 2.90 0.36 2.51
CA ALA A 101 2.30 -0.52 1.50
C ALA A 101 2.23 0.15 0.12
N GLY A 102 1.86 1.44 0.07
CA GLY A 102 1.90 2.24 -1.15
C GLY A 102 3.28 2.29 -1.78
N LYS A 103 4.33 2.46 -0.98
CA LYS A 103 5.72 2.42 -1.46
C LYS A 103 6.17 1.03 -1.93
N CYS A 104 5.54 -0.03 -1.43
CA CYS A 104 5.72 -1.37 -1.98
C CYS A 104 5.07 -1.55 -3.37
N GLY A 105 4.25 -0.58 -3.81
CA GLY A 105 3.52 -0.60 -5.08
C GLY A 105 2.02 -0.84 -4.90
N MET A 106 1.52 -1.04 -3.67
CA MET A 106 0.12 -1.34 -3.43
C MET A 106 -0.76 -0.13 -3.74
N ASP A 107 -1.67 -0.29 -4.70
CA ASP A 107 -2.75 0.66 -4.96
C ASP A 107 -4.09 -0.04 -4.76
N PHE A 108 -4.86 0.42 -3.77
CA PHE A 108 -6.13 -0.22 -3.42
C PHE A 108 -7.13 -0.23 -4.58
N ALA A 109 -7.20 0.87 -5.36
CA ALA A 109 -8.15 0.95 -6.47
C ALA A 109 -7.77 -0.03 -7.59
N THR A 110 -6.48 -0.09 -7.93
CA THR A 110 -5.96 -1.04 -8.92
C THR A 110 -6.17 -2.48 -8.45
N MET A 111 -5.83 -2.80 -7.20
CA MET A 111 -6.04 -4.14 -6.66
C MET A 111 -7.51 -4.54 -6.65
N TYR A 112 -8.40 -3.64 -6.21
CA TYR A 112 -9.83 -3.91 -6.18
C TYR A 112 -10.37 -4.17 -7.58
N ASP A 113 -9.98 -3.34 -8.56
CA ASP A 113 -10.37 -3.51 -9.97
C ASP A 113 -9.95 -4.91 -10.45
N VAL A 114 -8.66 -5.25 -10.34
CA VAL A 114 -8.15 -6.54 -10.81
C VAL A 114 -8.80 -7.71 -10.08
N ILE A 115 -8.94 -7.67 -8.75
CA ILE A 115 -9.57 -8.75 -7.99
C ILE A 115 -11.04 -8.92 -8.40
N SER A 116 -11.75 -7.83 -8.64
CA SER A 116 -13.17 -7.86 -9.00
C SER A 116 -13.43 -8.35 -10.44
N THR A 117 -12.48 -8.17 -11.36
CA THR A 117 -12.63 -8.53 -12.77
C THR A 117 -11.91 -9.81 -13.16
N THR A 118 -10.92 -10.26 -12.38
CA THR A 118 -10.08 -11.40 -12.75
C THR A 118 -10.77 -12.73 -12.50
N ASN A 119 -10.80 -13.58 -13.52
CA ASN A 119 -11.15 -14.97 -13.36
C ASN A 119 -9.93 -15.77 -12.87
N PHE A 120 -9.85 -15.99 -11.56
CA PHE A 120 -8.80 -16.80 -10.93
C PHE A 120 -8.81 -18.29 -11.35
N GLY A 121 -9.79 -18.75 -12.12
CA GLY A 121 -9.78 -20.09 -12.73
C GLY A 121 -9.01 -20.18 -14.06
N GLY A 122 -8.67 -19.04 -14.69
CA GLY A 122 -8.05 -19.00 -16.03
C GLY A 122 -6.53 -18.85 -16.04
N ALA A 123 -5.93 -18.43 -14.92
CA ALA A 123 -4.49 -18.24 -14.78
C ALA A 123 -4.03 -18.63 -13.37
N PRO A 124 -2.75 -18.99 -13.17
CA PRO A 124 -2.27 -19.36 -11.86
C PRO A 124 -2.36 -18.19 -10.88
N PHE A 125 -2.71 -18.48 -9.63
CA PHE A 125 -2.90 -17.48 -8.58
C PHE A 125 -1.69 -16.54 -8.42
N PHE A 126 -0.48 -17.08 -8.30
CA PHE A 126 0.72 -16.26 -8.13
C PHE A 126 1.06 -15.46 -9.39
N LYS A 127 0.72 -15.97 -10.58
CA LYS A 127 0.86 -15.21 -11.83
C LYS A 127 -0.05 -13.99 -11.84
N ILE A 128 -1.29 -14.14 -11.38
CA ILE A 128 -2.23 -13.02 -11.25
C ILE A 128 -1.67 -11.96 -10.28
N LEU A 129 -1.16 -12.38 -9.12
CA LEU A 129 -0.61 -11.45 -8.14
C LEU A 129 0.64 -10.72 -8.66
N MET A 130 1.51 -11.41 -9.39
CA MET A 130 2.67 -10.80 -10.04
C MET A 130 2.24 -9.72 -11.05
N ASN A 131 1.26 -10.05 -11.90
CA ASN A 131 0.79 -9.17 -12.96
C ASN A 131 0.00 -7.95 -12.44
N LEU A 132 -0.38 -7.90 -11.16
CA LEU A 132 -0.91 -6.68 -10.52
C LEU A 132 0.08 -5.51 -10.62
N PHE A 133 1.37 -5.81 -10.75
CA PHE A 133 2.46 -4.85 -10.67
C PHE A 133 3.17 -4.61 -12.01
N THR A 134 2.59 -5.08 -13.12
CA THR A 134 3.10 -4.79 -14.47
C THR A 134 3.04 -3.28 -14.74
N GLY A 135 4.17 -2.70 -15.12
CA GLY A 135 4.31 -1.25 -15.32
C GLY A 135 4.36 -0.42 -14.02
N VAL A 136 4.38 -1.05 -12.85
CA VAL A 136 4.37 -0.37 -11.54
C VAL A 136 5.71 -0.59 -10.84
N PRO A 137 6.41 0.44 -10.36
CA PRO A 137 7.61 0.25 -9.56
C PRO A 137 7.28 -0.47 -8.25
N VAL A 138 8.03 -1.52 -7.92
CA VAL A 138 7.86 -2.30 -6.69
C VAL A 138 9.09 -2.17 -5.80
N ALA A 139 8.86 -2.15 -4.49
CA ALA A 139 9.92 -2.17 -3.49
C ALA A 139 9.53 -3.12 -2.35
N PRO A 140 9.76 -4.44 -2.51
CA PRO A 140 9.21 -5.49 -1.64
C PRO A 140 9.52 -5.32 -0.14
N THR A 141 10.66 -4.72 0.19
CA THR A 141 11.05 -4.43 1.57
C THR A 141 10.10 -3.49 2.31
N PHE A 142 9.31 -2.68 1.59
CA PHE A 142 8.29 -1.85 2.21
C PHE A 142 7.00 -2.62 2.53
N CYS A 143 6.73 -3.75 1.84
CA CYS A 143 5.62 -4.63 2.22
C CYS A 143 5.89 -5.28 3.59
N THR A 144 7.13 -5.72 3.84
CA THR A 144 7.50 -6.31 5.14
C THR A 144 7.45 -5.28 6.27
N GLN A 145 7.85 -4.04 5.99
CA GLN A 145 7.72 -2.92 6.94
C GLN A 145 6.25 -2.60 7.23
N ALA A 146 5.39 -2.55 6.22
CA ALA A 146 3.95 -2.32 6.40
C ALA A 146 3.31 -3.43 7.25
N GLU A 147 3.69 -4.68 7.00
CA GLU A 147 3.21 -5.83 7.74
C GLU A 147 3.64 -5.77 9.22
N ALA A 148 4.92 -5.45 9.46
CA ALA A 148 5.45 -5.29 10.80
C ALA A 148 4.73 -4.16 11.55
N GLN A 149 4.44 -3.04 10.88
CA GLN A 149 3.71 -1.92 11.46
C GLN A 149 2.29 -2.33 11.88
N MET A 150 1.57 -3.08 11.04
CA MET A 150 0.24 -3.60 11.39
C MET A 150 0.28 -4.60 12.55
N LYS A 151 1.22 -5.55 12.52
CA LYS A 151 1.37 -6.55 13.59
C LYS A 151 1.74 -5.91 14.93
N ALA A 152 2.55 -4.85 14.92
CA ALA A 152 2.88 -4.09 16.11
C ALA A 152 1.62 -3.44 16.72
N ASN A 153 0.74 -2.89 15.89
CA ASN A 153 -0.56 -2.36 16.34
C ASN A 153 -1.44 -3.48 16.93
N TRP A 154 -1.47 -4.66 16.30
CA TRP A 154 -2.26 -5.82 16.74
C TRP A 154 -1.81 -6.45 18.06
N ALA A 155 -0.53 -6.28 18.42
CA ALA A 155 -0.02 -6.73 19.70
C ALA A 155 -0.62 -5.93 20.88
N ILE A 156 -1.09 -4.71 20.62
CA ILE A 156 -1.68 -3.81 21.62
C ILE A 156 -3.21 -3.90 21.58
N ASN A 157 -3.78 -3.90 20.38
CA ASN A 157 -5.22 -3.89 20.15
C ASN A 157 -5.63 -5.07 19.27
N PRO A 158 -6.74 -5.78 19.56
CA PRO A 158 -7.26 -6.79 18.64
C PRO A 158 -7.50 -6.22 17.24
N ALA A 159 -7.15 -6.99 16.22
CA ALA A 159 -7.32 -6.59 14.82
C ALA A 159 -8.80 -6.27 14.51
N THR A 160 -9.06 -5.13 13.84
CA THR A 160 -10.39 -4.86 13.31
C THR A 160 -10.61 -5.57 11.98
N THR A 161 -11.87 -5.68 11.54
CA THR A 161 -12.21 -6.17 10.20
C THR A 161 -11.52 -5.36 9.09
N GLY A 162 -11.42 -4.04 9.23
CA GLY A 162 -10.76 -3.20 8.24
C GLY A 162 -9.26 -3.51 8.13
N GLU A 163 -8.60 -3.71 9.27
CA GLU A 163 -7.18 -4.08 9.31
C GLU A 163 -6.92 -5.50 8.81
N GLN A 164 -7.84 -6.44 9.07
CA GLN A 164 -7.75 -7.79 8.51
C GLN A 164 -7.86 -7.77 6.98
N LEU A 165 -8.78 -6.97 6.43
CA LEU A 165 -8.87 -6.76 4.98
C LEU A 165 -7.59 -6.11 4.43
N PHE A 166 -7.06 -5.10 5.13
CA PHE A 166 -5.79 -4.49 4.77
C PHE A 166 -4.67 -5.54 4.73
N MET A 167 -4.58 -6.42 5.73
CA MET A 167 -3.58 -7.48 5.77
C MET A 167 -3.74 -8.49 4.64
N VAL A 168 -4.97 -8.82 4.23
CA VAL A 168 -5.23 -9.66 3.04
C VAL A 168 -4.64 -9.01 1.79
N LEU A 169 -4.93 -7.73 1.57
CA LEU A 169 -4.46 -7.00 0.38
C LEU A 169 -2.94 -6.78 0.41
N LEU A 170 -2.40 -6.45 1.57
CA LEU A 170 -0.96 -6.33 1.75
C LEU A 170 -0.25 -7.67 1.51
N SER A 171 -0.83 -8.78 1.97
CA SER A 171 -0.27 -10.12 1.75
C SER A 171 -0.24 -10.51 0.27
N MET A 172 -1.32 -10.22 -0.46
CA MET A 172 -1.36 -10.38 -1.92
C MET A 172 -0.33 -9.49 -2.61
N SER A 173 -0.23 -8.23 -2.18
CA SER A 173 0.75 -7.27 -2.70
C SER A 173 2.17 -7.70 -2.44
N LYS A 174 2.46 -8.22 -1.26
CA LYS A 174 3.78 -8.72 -0.86
C LYS A 174 4.22 -9.85 -1.78
N ILE A 175 3.37 -10.87 -1.95
CA ILE A 175 3.65 -11.98 -2.87
C ILE A 175 3.89 -11.42 -4.29
N GLY A 176 2.97 -10.61 -4.80
CA GLY A 176 3.08 -10.03 -6.14
C GLY A 176 4.34 -9.19 -6.34
N ALA A 177 4.70 -8.34 -5.38
CA ALA A 177 5.87 -7.48 -5.45
C ALA A 177 7.19 -8.27 -5.43
N TYR A 178 7.32 -9.29 -4.57
CA TYR A 178 8.51 -10.15 -4.57
C TYR A 178 8.65 -10.93 -5.89
N LEU A 179 7.54 -11.49 -6.38
CA LEU A 179 7.54 -12.19 -7.66
C LEU A 179 7.86 -11.25 -8.82
N ARG A 180 7.20 -10.09 -8.92
CA ARG A 180 7.44 -9.11 -9.99
C ARG A 180 8.90 -8.65 -9.96
N ASN A 181 9.45 -8.36 -8.78
CA ASN A 181 10.82 -7.86 -8.66
C ASN A 181 11.89 -8.83 -9.21
N LYS A 182 11.60 -10.14 -9.27
CA LYS A 182 12.56 -11.19 -9.68
C LYS A 182 12.18 -11.95 -10.93
N ALA A 183 10.89 -12.17 -11.15
CA ALA A 183 10.35 -13.04 -12.18
C ALA A 183 9.76 -12.30 -13.37
N ASP A 184 9.52 -10.99 -13.25
CA ASP A 184 8.98 -10.11 -14.30
C ASP A 184 9.73 -8.77 -14.21
N HIS A 185 11.06 -8.84 -14.35
CA HIS A 185 11.94 -7.68 -14.19
C HIS A 185 12.08 -6.91 -15.50
N ASP A 186 11.84 -7.55 -16.65
CA ASP A 186 12.04 -6.93 -17.95
C ASP A 186 11.00 -5.82 -18.27
N GLY A 187 10.85 -5.46 -19.54
CA GLY A 187 9.96 -4.37 -19.95
C GLY A 187 10.53 -2.95 -19.79
N THR A 188 9.67 -1.96 -20.00
CA THR A 188 10.10 -0.55 -20.10
C THR A 188 10.50 -0.02 -18.73
N GLY A 189 11.79 0.33 -18.57
CA GLY A 189 12.33 0.84 -17.30
C GLY A 189 12.43 -0.22 -16.20
N ASN A 190 12.50 -1.50 -16.59
CA ASN A 190 12.49 -2.66 -15.69
C ASN A 190 11.22 -2.71 -14.84
N LEU A 191 10.09 -2.39 -15.48
CA LEU A 191 8.78 -2.28 -14.83
C LEU A 191 7.91 -3.54 -14.95
N GLY A 192 8.45 -4.62 -15.52
CA GLY A 192 7.71 -5.82 -15.89
C GLY A 192 6.88 -5.61 -17.14
N ASP A 193 6.66 -6.70 -17.88
CA ASP A 193 5.78 -6.78 -19.04
C ASP A 193 4.57 -7.72 -18.82
N GLY A 194 4.49 -8.37 -17.65
CA GLY A 194 3.43 -9.31 -17.27
C GLY A 194 3.73 -10.75 -17.66
N SER A 195 4.87 -11.00 -18.29
CA SER A 195 5.41 -12.33 -18.60
C SER A 195 6.42 -12.75 -17.56
N THR A 196 6.72 -14.05 -17.50
CA THR A 196 7.79 -14.51 -16.61
C THR A 196 9.06 -14.43 -17.43
N ASP A 197 10.09 -13.74 -16.95
CA ASP A 197 11.38 -13.60 -17.60
C ASP A 197 11.94 -14.98 -17.94
N ALA A 198 12.46 -15.16 -19.16
CA ALA A 198 12.98 -16.46 -19.61
C ALA A 198 14.15 -16.99 -18.75
N THR A 199 14.83 -16.10 -18.04
CA THR A 199 15.94 -16.41 -17.13
C THR A 199 15.50 -16.69 -15.69
N PHE A 200 14.24 -16.46 -15.36
CA PHE A 200 13.73 -16.73 -14.02
C PHE A 200 13.54 -18.24 -13.80
N THR A 201 13.97 -18.70 -12.63
CA THR A 201 13.55 -20.01 -12.10
C THR A 201 13.38 -19.94 -10.60
N SER A 202 12.28 -20.51 -10.09
CA SER A 202 12.06 -20.64 -8.64
C SER A 202 13.02 -21.64 -8.01
N CYS A 203 13.55 -22.58 -8.80
CA CYS A 203 14.43 -23.66 -8.38
C CYS A 203 15.92 -23.30 -8.44
N GLY A 204 16.25 -22.10 -8.90
CA GLY A 204 17.62 -21.71 -9.17
C GLY A 204 18.46 -21.49 -7.90
N ASN A 205 19.78 -21.48 -8.10
CA ASN A 205 20.74 -21.30 -7.02
C ASN A 205 20.60 -19.88 -6.41
N VAL A 206 20.64 -19.77 -5.09
CA VAL A 206 20.37 -18.54 -4.30
C VAL A 206 21.30 -17.36 -4.61
N ASN A 207 22.36 -17.59 -5.38
CA ASN A 207 23.37 -16.59 -5.74
C ASN A 207 23.13 -15.93 -7.11
N ASP A 208 22.07 -16.30 -7.83
CA ASP A 208 21.69 -15.62 -9.08
C ASP A 208 20.74 -14.46 -8.80
N THR A 209 20.92 -13.38 -9.54
CA THR A 209 20.04 -12.21 -9.50
C THR A 209 18.64 -12.49 -10.06
N SER A 210 18.48 -13.49 -10.93
CA SER A 210 17.20 -13.90 -11.53
C SER A 210 16.40 -14.91 -10.68
N HIS A 211 16.80 -15.17 -9.43
CA HIS A 211 16.08 -16.05 -8.52
C HIS A 211 15.65 -15.29 -7.26
N LEU A 212 14.61 -15.83 -6.60
CA LEU A 212 14.30 -15.46 -5.23
C LEU A 212 15.36 -16.06 -4.30
N THR A 213 15.94 -15.24 -3.44
CA THR A 213 16.75 -15.70 -2.29
C THR A 213 15.87 -16.43 -1.27
N ASP A 214 16.48 -17.21 -0.39
CA ASP A 214 15.76 -17.91 0.68
C ASP A 214 14.99 -16.96 1.61
N ALA A 215 15.56 -15.79 1.87
CA ALA A 215 14.88 -14.73 2.62
C ALA A 215 13.63 -14.23 1.87
N GLU A 216 13.74 -14.01 0.56
CA GLU A 216 12.58 -13.58 -0.26
C GLU A 216 11.50 -14.67 -0.35
N VAL A 217 11.88 -15.95 -0.46
CA VAL A 217 10.92 -17.06 -0.40
C VAL A 217 10.23 -17.11 0.97
N ALA A 218 10.95 -16.90 2.08
CA ALA A 218 10.35 -16.82 3.40
C ALA A 218 9.31 -15.69 3.51
N GLU A 219 9.54 -14.57 2.83
CA GLU A 219 8.57 -13.48 2.76
C GLU A 219 7.34 -13.85 1.90
N VAL A 220 7.49 -14.65 0.84
CA VAL A 220 6.36 -15.22 0.08
C VAL A 220 5.56 -16.21 0.94
N VAL A 221 6.23 -17.09 1.70
CA VAL A 221 5.59 -18.05 2.62
C VAL A 221 4.73 -17.32 3.65
N THR A 222 5.29 -16.28 4.28
CA THR A 222 4.56 -15.50 5.30
C THR A 222 3.43 -14.68 4.69
N GLY A 223 3.60 -14.12 3.49
CA GLY A 223 2.53 -13.48 2.75
C GLY A 223 1.39 -14.45 2.47
N PHE A 224 1.69 -15.66 2.00
CA PHE A 224 0.68 -16.69 1.74
C PHE A 224 -0.07 -17.10 3.02
N SER A 225 0.66 -17.32 4.11
CA SER A 225 0.08 -17.66 5.41
C SER A 225 -0.83 -16.55 5.95
N LEU A 226 -0.36 -15.29 5.92
CA LEU A 226 -1.15 -14.14 6.38
C LEU A 226 -2.40 -13.91 5.55
N LEU A 227 -2.31 -14.12 4.23
CA LEU A 227 -3.48 -14.11 3.35
C LEU A 227 -4.51 -15.13 3.83
N LEU A 228 -4.10 -16.40 4.01
CA LEU A 228 -5.01 -17.46 4.43
C LEU A 228 -5.64 -17.24 5.81
N LEU A 229 -4.85 -16.74 6.77
CA LEU A 229 -5.32 -16.48 8.13
C LEU A 229 -6.36 -15.35 8.19
N ASN A 230 -6.33 -14.40 7.25
CA ASN A 230 -7.19 -13.22 7.26
C ASN A 230 -8.31 -13.24 6.20
N ILE A 231 -8.24 -14.09 5.18
CA ILE A 231 -9.19 -14.07 4.04
C ILE A 231 -10.57 -14.65 4.36
N GLY A 232 -10.72 -15.44 5.43
CA GLY A 232 -11.93 -16.25 5.67
C GLY A 232 -13.26 -15.47 5.61
N SER A 233 -13.29 -14.25 6.14
CA SER A 233 -14.49 -13.38 6.13
C SER A 233 -14.68 -12.59 4.82
N PHE A 234 -13.65 -12.51 3.98
CA PHE A 234 -13.64 -11.71 2.73
C PHE A 234 -13.66 -12.56 1.46
N ALA A 235 -13.42 -13.87 1.56
CA ALA A 235 -13.33 -14.76 0.40
C ALA A 235 -14.56 -14.63 -0.52
N GLY A 236 -15.76 -14.57 0.07
CA GLY A 236 -17.00 -14.39 -0.69
C GLY A 236 -17.13 -13.00 -1.32
N SER A 237 -16.79 -11.93 -0.60
CA SER A 237 -16.92 -10.55 -1.10
C SER A 237 -15.87 -10.20 -2.15
N LEU A 238 -14.73 -10.88 -2.14
CA LEU A 238 -13.65 -10.72 -3.12
C LEU A 238 -13.76 -11.69 -4.30
N GLY A 239 -14.78 -12.57 -4.33
CA GLY A 239 -14.90 -13.59 -5.38
C GLY A 239 -13.81 -14.67 -5.34
N LEU A 240 -13.11 -14.81 -4.22
CA LEU A 240 -11.96 -15.70 -4.04
C LEU A 240 -12.33 -17.07 -3.45
N SER A 241 -13.62 -17.39 -3.26
CA SER A 241 -14.04 -18.62 -2.56
C SER A 241 -13.39 -19.90 -3.10
N SER A 242 -13.38 -20.11 -4.42
CA SER A 242 -12.74 -21.28 -5.05
C SER A 242 -11.22 -21.26 -4.90
N THR A 243 -10.60 -20.09 -5.10
CA THR A 243 -9.16 -19.88 -4.90
C THR A 243 -8.76 -20.20 -3.46
N VAL A 244 -9.53 -19.76 -2.46
CA VAL A 244 -9.30 -20.04 -1.04
C VAL A 244 -9.46 -21.53 -0.75
N THR A 245 -10.44 -22.22 -1.35
CA THR A 245 -10.54 -23.68 -1.25
C THR A 245 -9.29 -24.37 -1.80
N ASN A 246 -8.83 -23.95 -2.99
CA ASN A 246 -7.63 -24.50 -3.61
C ASN A 246 -6.38 -24.23 -2.76
N MET A 247 -6.21 -23.00 -2.27
CA MET A 247 -5.09 -22.65 -1.41
C MET A 247 -5.09 -23.43 -0.09
N ASN A 248 -6.26 -23.64 0.53
CA ASN A 248 -6.38 -24.50 1.71
C ASN A 248 -6.05 -25.96 1.39
N ALA A 249 -6.36 -26.45 0.18
CA ALA A 249 -5.95 -27.78 -0.24
C ALA A 249 -4.42 -27.89 -0.38
N LEU A 250 -3.75 -26.83 -0.89
CA LEU A 250 -2.28 -26.78 -0.95
C LEU A 250 -1.62 -26.92 0.41
N CYS A 251 -2.26 -26.40 1.47
CA CYS A 251 -1.74 -26.54 2.83
C CYS A 251 -1.59 -28.00 3.29
N ASN A 252 -2.33 -28.93 2.67
CA ASN A 252 -2.20 -30.37 2.96
C ASN A 252 -1.06 -31.03 2.17
N LEU A 253 -0.56 -30.36 1.12
CA LEU A 253 0.57 -30.81 0.31
C LEU A 253 1.90 -30.25 0.82
N LEU A 254 1.84 -29.11 1.51
CA LEU A 254 3.00 -28.45 2.11
C LEU A 254 3.30 -29.01 3.52
N PRO A 255 4.51 -28.78 4.06
CA PRO A 255 4.87 -29.18 5.41
C PRO A 255 3.94 -28.56 6.44
N ALA A 256 3.74 -29.28 7.55
CA ALA A 256 2.96 -28.78 8.67
C ALA A 256 3.45 -27.38 9.10
N GLY A 257 2.51 -26.43 9.21
CA GLY A 257 2.79 -25.04 9.59
C GLY A 257 3.01 -24.08 8.42
N SER A 258 3.22 -24.54 7.18
CA SER A 258 3.53 -23.65 6.03
C SER A 258 2.44 -22.63 5.68
N CYS A 259 1.22 -22.84 6.16
CA CYS A 259 0.08 -21.92 5.99
C CYS A 259 -0.30 -21.14 7.25
N ALA A 260 0.45 -21.32 8.34
CA ALA A 260 0.26 -20.63 9.61
C ALA A 260 1.49 -19.83 10.05
N THR A 261 2.64 -20.04 9.39
CA THR A 261 3.88 -19.32 9.67
C THR A 261 3.80 -17.89 9.18
N THR A 262 3.71 -16.95 10.12
CA THR A 262 3.65 -15.51 9.80
C THR A 262 4.97 -14.77 10.09
N ASP A 263 5.96 -15.43 10.67
CA ASP A 263 7.29 -14.86 10.94
C ASP A 263 8.34 -15.48 10.02
N ALA A 264 8.99 -14.67 9.19
CA ALA A 264 9.96 -15.10 8.20
C ALA A 264 11.17 -15.79 8.85
N THR A 265 11.50 -15.44 10.09
CA THR A 265 12.62 -16.05 10.84
C THR A 265 12.32 -17.48 11.29
N THR A 266 11.04 -17.89 11.28
CA THR A 266 10.59 -19.24 11.66
C THR A 266 10.31 -20.13 10.47
N VAL A 267 10.44 -19.62 9.24
CA VAL A 267 10.31 -20.40 8.02
C VAL A 267 11.49 -21.37 7.91
N SER A 268 11.20 -22.67 7.83
CA SER A 268 12.23 -23.70 7.75
C SER A 268 12.79 -23.86 6.34
N ALA A 269 13.96 -24.49 6.21
CA ALA A 269 14.53 -24.84 4.91
C ALA A 269 13.58 -25.71 4.07
N THR A 270 12.85 -26.65 4.70
CA THR A 270 11.84 -27.47 4.01
C THR A 270 10.68 -26.63 3.51
N MET A 271 10.20 -25.64 4.28
CA MET A 271 9.17 -24.73 3.80
C MET A 271 9.64 -23.92 2.59
N ILE A 272 10.91 -23.51 2.57
CA ILE A 272 11.52 -22.79 1.44
C ILE A 272 11.56 -23.70 0.20
N THR A 273 12.09 -24.92 0.32
CA THR A 273 12.15 -25.88 -0.80
C THR A 273 10.76 -26.14 -1.38
N ASP A 274 9.79 -26.44 -0.53
CA ASP A 274 8.44 -26.82 -0.98
C ASP A 274 7.67 -25.63 -1.57
N PHE A 275 7.96 -24.40 -1.14
CA PHE A 275 7.43 -23.21 -1.81
C PHE A 275 8.12 -22.91 -3.14
N ARG A 276 9.41 -23.23 -3.31
CA ARG A 276 10.07 -23.13 -4.63
C ARG A 276 9.44 -24.11 -5.61
N ASP A 277 9.18 -25.32 -5.15
CA ASP A 277 8.43 -26.36 -5.87
C ASP A 277 7.04 -25.87 -6.27
N LEU A 278 6.30 -25.28 -5.31
CA LEU A 278 4.98 -24.71 -5.58
C LEU A 278 5.04 -23.57 -6.60
N LEU A 279 6.02 -22.66 -6.47
CA LEU A 279 6.23 -21.56 -7.42
C LEU A 279 6.63 -22.07 -8.81
N ALA A 280 7.29 -23.22 -8.91
CA ALA A 280 7.68 -23.85 -10.16
C ALA A 280 6.49 -24.40 -10.95
N THR A 281 5.33 -24.61 -10.32
CA THR A 281 4.12 -25.12 -10.98
C THR A 281 3.53 -24.14 -12.01
N THR A 282 2.63 -24.63 -12.86
CA THR A 282 1.86 -23.84 -13.84
C THR A 282 0.40 -24.33 -13.92
N THR A 283 -0.41 -23.79 -14.84
CA THR A 283 -1.80 -24.26 -15.07
C THR A 283 -1.89 -25.72 -15.48
N GLY A 284 -0.83 -26.29 -16.04
CA GLY A 284 -0.72 -27.71 -16.36
C GLY A 284 -0.45 -28.63 -15.16
N GLN A 285 -0.38 -28.09 -13.93
CA GLN A 285 -0.28 -28.88 -12.71
C GLN A 285 -1.67 -28.99 -12.05
N SER A 286 -2.37 -30.11 -12.25
CA SER A 286 -3.77 -30.26 -11.83
C SER A 286 -3.97 -30.24 -10.31
N GLN A 287 -2.95 -30.62 -9.54
CA GLN A 287 -3.00 -30.62 -8.08
C GLN A 287 -2.82 -29.21 -7.47
N ALA A 288 -2.08 -28.34 -8.18
CA ALA A 288 -1.70 -27.02 -7.69
C ALA A 288 -1.43 -26.03 -8.83
N PRO A 289 -2.46 -25.58 -9.57
CA PRO A 289 -2.26 -24.65 -10.69
C PRO A 289 -2.07 -23.21 -10.19
N VAL A 290 -1.07 -22.97 -9.34
CA VAL A 290 -0.89 -21.69 -8.63
C VAL A 290 0.43 -20.99 -8.91
N GLY A 291 1.46 -21.70 -9.36
CA GLY A 291 2.81 -21.19 -9.59
C GLY A 291 2.98 -20.28 -10.81
N ILE A 292 4.22 -19.89 -11.08
CA ILE A 292 4.61 -19.04 -12.21
C ILE A 292 5.68 -19.69 -13.10
N GLY A 293 6.02 -20.95 -12.83
CA GLY A 293 7.07 -21.69 -13.51
C GLY A 293 6.55 -22.56 -14.66
N THR A 294 7.24 -23.66 -14.89
CA THR A 294 7.02 -24.56 -16.04
C THR A 294 6.72 -26.01 -15.65
N CYS A 295 6.67 -26.33 -14.36
CA CYS A 295 6.40 -27.68 -13.88
C CYS A 295 4.93 -28.06 -14.11
N VAL A 296 4.72 -29.20 -14.78
CA VAL A 296 3.41 -29.73 -15.20
C VAL A 296 3.24 -31.19 -14.74
N ASP A 297 2.03 -31.72 -14.83
CA ASP A 297 1.79 -33.15 -14.64
C ASP A 297 2.58 -34.02 -15.64
N PRO A 298 3.02 -35.23 -15.26
CA PRO A 298 2.75 -35.93 -14.01
C PRO A 298 3.80 -35.71 -12.91
N THR A 299 4.69 -34.71 -13.05
CA THR A 299 5.76 -34.45 -12.08
C THR A 299 5.13 -34.08 -10.72
N PRO A 300 5.39 -34.84 -9.64
CA PRO A 300 4.92 -34.47 -8.31
C PRO A 300 5.42 -33.09 -7.92
N ILE A 301 4.59 -32.28 -7.25
CA ILE A 301 4.93 -30.90 -6.89
C ILE A 301 6.26 -30.83 -6.15
N LEU A 302 6.49 -31.70 -5.16
CA LEU A 302 7.71 -31.77 -4.34
C LEU A 302 8.97 -32.25 -5.09
N LEU A 303 8.88 -32.38 -6.42
CA LEU A 303 9.98 -32.74 -7.31
C LEU A 303 10.10 -31.75 -8.48
N CYS A 304 9.43 -30.60 -8.40
CA CYS A 304 9.49 -29.58 -9.45
C CYS A 304 10.83 -28.83 -9.47
N CYS A 305 11.55 -28.80 -8.35
CA CYS A 305 12.88 -28.23 -8.15
C CYS A 305 13.88 -29.30 -7.70
N PRO A 306 14.42 -30.11 -8.64
CA PRO A 306 15.39 -31.15 -8.34
C PRO A 306 16.78 -30.62 -7.94
#